data_AF-A0ABD3NY14-F1
#
_entry.id   AF-A0ABD3NY14-F1
#
_cell.length_a   1.000
_cell.length_b   1.000
_cell.length_c   1.000
_cell.angle_alpha   90.00
_cell.angle_beta   90.00
_cell.angle_gamma   90.00
#
_symmetry.space_group_name_H-M   'P 1'
#
loop_
_entity.id
_entity.type
_entity.pdbx_description
1 polymer ?
#
loop_
_entity_poly.entity_id
_entity_poly.type
_entity_poly.pdbx_seq_one_letter_code
_entity_poly.pdbx_strand_id
1 'polypeptide(L)'
;MLSNTLLPPPILLLLLTTTIDGATAFAFPNSPRQCRPGGIPSAMTTTRTATSRDDGEAGRLVVESLVASLNSRTDPEVVVGSFFTRDVEYTDAGSFYARIAGGGALTRHLRLHAGSSSGLSSLGPHDARTIVIDDVVAGPTAACVLYHLEEQDAALPDTTSIAFYELTRDDDGGDMRIARAFDVSEPPSPKPGDAGLRLLRYASRFLDVIGGKGTRAVGDLEERGKEEGTTEPRSGDDSVSKYFDAWNRRDVAYASSLFADDCIMRDLQYDEPFVGRERFKGHLTRVAECLPGTFKFVVDDLVVDDRRAGAVWHVENDGSPLPFTRGCSFYSLDVETGIIRSGFEIPERAPPKTGLLRTLASKFLAEPIRLVPASLWVAYMYVLFVSDGILPGANALALEQRTWEEVRDLSINFFLVSPALHLPFSPVVHPMLEGVFNLLLAWAAMFAGFLSDERDDKPNLLPLGPMLVGMQFLTSGFLLPYLFTRTSERNSEEGATSVVYREDIAGDLQREVAEWRPLGLFLGGVGTSSILWGLFARPEFGEFGDRYASFLDLLSIDRVGSSFIVDLAIFAAFQGWFVDDDLWRRRVASDELAFLRNAAKLIPFFGLVTYLTLRPPLPTRGKKD
;
A
#
# COMPACT_ATOMS: atom_id res chain seq x y z
N MET A 1 16.46 39.53 -1.15
CA MET A 1 15.41 40.25 -0.39
C MET A 1 14.14 39.43 -0.51
N LEU A 2 13.83 38.72 0.57
CA LEU A 2 12.64 37.89 0.80
C LEU A 2 11.44 38.76 1.20
N SER A 3 10.24 38.16 1.17
CA SER A 3 8.93 38.59 1.73
C SER A 3 7.89 38.84 0.62
N ASN A 4 6.68 38.30 0.59
CA ASN A 4 5.89 37.49 1.52
C ASN A 4 4.75 36.86 0.69
N THR A 5 4.70 35.53 0.57
CA THR A 5 3.47 34.81 0.16
C THR A 5 2.84 34.24 1.43
N LEU A 6 1.83 34.95 1.93
CA LEU A 6 0.98 34.51 3.04
C LEU A 6 0.13 33.33 2.57
N LEU A 7 0.43 32.15 3.10
CA LEU A 7 -0.45 30.98 3.09
C LEU A 7 -1.64 31.19 4.05
N PRO A 8 -2.83 30.66 3.75
CA PRO A 8 -3.99 30.75 4.64
C PRO A 8 -3.85 29.84 5.88
N PRO A 9 -4.55 30.13 6.99
CA PRO A 9 -4.17 29.72 8.34
C PRO A 9 -4.99 28.50 8.84
N PRO A 10 -4.50 27.26 8.62
CA PRO A 10 -4.47 26.34 9.76
C PRO A 10 -3.25 25.39 9.71
N ILE A 11 -2.03 25.93 9.61
CA ILE A 11 -0.78 25.11 9.57
C ILE A 11 -0.02 25.11 10.92
N LEU A 12 -0.50 25.79 11.96
CA LEU A 12 0.33 26.10 13.12
C LEU A 12 0.06 25.28 14.40
N LEU A 13 -0.13 23.96 14.34
CA LEU A 13 -0.36 23.19 15.59
C LEU A 13 0.18 21.75 15.66
N LEU A 14 1.33 21.42 15.04
CA LEU A 14 1.80 20.01 15.03
C LEU A 14 3.33 19.82 15.13
N LEU A 15 4.01 20.58 16.01
CA LEU A 15 5.39 20.29 16.42
C LEU A 15 5.54 20.49 17.93
N LEU A 16 6.24 19.54 18.59
CA LEU A 16 6.53 19.32 20.03
C LEU A 16 5.86 17.99 20.46
N THR A 17 6.52 16.90 20.91
CA THR A 17 7.76 16.76 21.71
C THR A 17 8.14 15.27 21.90
N THR A 18 9.41 14.93 21.59
CA THR A 18 10.43 14.21 22.42
C THR A 18 10.03 13.05 23.35
N THR A 19 10.48 11.80 23.09
CA THR A 19 11.70 11.08 23.62
C THR A 19 11.76 10.80 25.14
N ILE A 20 12.15 9.58 25.55
CA ILE A 20 13.35 9.24 26.38
C ILE A 20 13.26 7.82 27.03
N ASP A 21 14.31 7.04 26.79
CA ASP A 21 15.10 6.06 27.58
C ASP A 21 14.53 5.12 28.67
N GLY A 22 15.08 3.90 28.68
CA GLY A 22 16.01 3.54 29.77
C GLY A 22 16.00 2.09 30.31
N ALA A 23 17.17 1.43 30.22
CA ALA A 23 17.86 0.64 31.27
C ALA A 23 17.27 -0.75 31.70
N THR A 24 18.01 -1.78 32.13
CA THR A 24 19.38 -2.33 31.99
C THR A 24 19.39 -3.68 32.75
N ALA A 25 20.22 -4.63 32.28
CA ALA A 25 21.01 -5.61 33.04
C ALA A 25 20.32 -6.70 33.90
N PHE A 26 20.76 -7.96 33.76
CA PHE A 26 21.55 -8.68 34.79
C PHE A 26 22.10 -10.00 34.22
N ALA A 27 23.30 -10.38 34.67
CA ALA A 27 24.17 -11.39 34.08
C ALA A 27 24.47 -12.55 35.05
N PHE A 28 25.13 -13.58 34.47
CA PHE A 28 25.98 -14.64 35.05
C PHE A 28 25.31 -15.95 35.52
N PRO A 29 26.05 -17.08 35.61
CA PRO A 29 27.10 -17.63 34.73
C PRO A 29 27.07 -19.20 34.60
N ASN A 30 28.09 -19.76 33.93
CA ASN A 30 28.69 -21.10 34.07
C ASN A 30 28.19 -22.28 33.20
N SER A 31 28.81 -22.46 32.02
CA SER A 31 29.94 -23.40 31.74
C SER A 31 29.85 -24.89 32.18
N PRO A 32 30.72 -25.80 31.65
CA PRO A 32 30.41 -26.65 30.51
C PRO A 32 30.65 -28.15 30.82
N ARG A 33 30.07 -29.09 30.06
CA ARG A 33 30.61 -30.47 30.02
C ARG A 33 30.52 -31.12 28.63
N GLN A 34 31.70 -31.46 28.14
CA GLN A 34 32.02 -32.38 27.05
C GLN A 34 31.42 -33.77 27.29
N CYS A 35 31.04 -34.45 26.21
CA CYS A 35 31.45 -35.85 25.98
C CYS A 35 31.50 -36.13 24.47
N ARG A 36 32.46 -36.99 24.13
CA ARG A 36 33.04 -37.25 22.80
C ARG A 36 32.69 -38.72 22.40
N PRO A 37 33.18 -39.26 21.28
CA PRO A 37 32.41 -39.69 20.12
C PRO A 37 32.26 -41.22 20.01
N GLY A 38 31.42 -41.69 19.09
CA GLY A 38 31.32 -43.12 18.77
C GLY A 38 30.98 -43.38 17.30
N GLY A 39 31.97 -43.89 16.56
CA GLY A 39 31.81 -45.04 15.66
C GLY A 39 31.16 -44.84 14.29
N ILE A 40 32.02 -44.80 13.27
CA ILE A 40 31.75 -45.01 11.84
C ILE A 40 31.30 -46.47 11.58
N PRO A 41 30.53 -46.77 10.52
CA PRO A 41 31.17 -47.49 9.41
C PRO A 41 30.82 -46.96 8.01
N SER A 42 31.84 -46.91 7.17
CA SER A 42 31.84 -46.59 5.73
C SER A 42 30.98 -47.54 4.90
N ALA A 43 30.39 -47.03 3.81
CA ALA A 43 30.32 -47.74 2.54
C ALA A 43 30.05 -46.82 1.33
N MET A 44 30.84 -47.04 0.28
CA MET A 44 30.56 -46.86 -1.15
C MET A 44 30.55 -45.44 -1.76
N THR A 45 31.76 -45.02 -2.13
CA THR A 45 32.05 -44.05 -3.19
C THR A 45 31.40 -44.47 -4.52
N THR A 46 30.48 -43.64 -5.04
CA THR A 46 30.00 -43.71 -6.43
C THR A 46 30.57 -42.53 -7.20
N THR A 47 31.10 -42.82 -8.38
CA THR A 47 31.82 -41.95 -9.32
C THR A 47 30.95 -40.75 -9.76
N ARG A 48 31.27 -39.55 -9.28
CA ARG A 48 30.67 -38.26 -9.69
C ARG A 48 31.61 -37.55 -10.65
N THR A 49 31.64 -37.89 -11.94
CA THR A 49 32.71 -37.36 -12.83
C THR A 49 32.28 -37.23 -14.30
N ALA A 50 32.50 -36.03 -14.84
CA ALA A 50 32.45 -35.56 -16.24
C ALA A 50 31.18 -34.83 -16.70
N THR A 51 30.07 -35.52 -17.03
CA THR A 51 28.92 -34.90 -17.75
C THR A 51 28.26 -33.73 -17.00
N SER A 52 28.12 -33.82 -15.67
CA SER A 52 27.49 -32.76 -14.88
C SER A 52 28.32 -31.48 -14.79
N ARG A 53 29.64 -31.56 -15.00
CA ARG A 53 30.55 -30.41 -14.92
C ARG A 53 30.55 -29.64 -16.23
N ASP A 54 30.58 -30.36 -17.35
CA ASP A 54 30.50 -29.77 -18.69
C ASP A 54 29.15 -29.07 -18.92
N ASP A 55 28.05 -29.65 -18.42
CA ASP A 55 26.72 -29.03 -18.51
C ASP A 55 26.59 -27.76 -17.66
N GLY A 56 27.23 -27.70 -16.48
CA GLY A 56 27.27 -26.48 -15.66
C GLY A 56 28.07 -25.35 -16.31
N GLU A 57 29.19 -25.68 -16.97
CA GLU A 57 29.97 -24.71 -17.75
C GLU A 57 29.20 -24.22 -18.97
N ALA A 58 28.48 -25.11 -19.67
CA ALA A 58 27.59 -24.73 -20.76
C ALA A 58 26.49 -23.78 -20.29
N GLY A 59 25.86 -24.04 -19.15
CA GLY A 59 24.82 -23.17 -18.59
C GLY A 59 25.33 -21.78 -18.24
N ARG A 60 26.53 -21.70 -17.67
CA ARG A 60 27.21 -20.43 -17.42
C ARG A 60 27.48 -19.66 -18.71
N LEU A 61 28.01 -20.33 -19.73
CA LEU A 61 28.34 -19.71 -21.02
C LEU A 61 27.09 -19.15 -21.72
N VAL A 62 25.96 -19.85 -21.66
CA VAL A 62 24.68 -19.39 -22.25
C VAL A 62 24.25 -18.07 -21.64
N VAL A 63 24.28 -17.95 -20.31
CA VAL A 63 23.82 -16.73 -19.63
C VAL A 63 24.80 -15.57 -19.78
N GLU A 64 26.11 -15.83 -19.71
CA GLU A 64 27.13 -14.81 -19.99
C GLU A 64 27.03 -14.29 -21.44
N SER A 65 26.76 -15.19 -22.40
CA SER A 65 26.57 -14.84 -23.81
C SER A 65 25.26 -14.07 -24.06
N LEU A 66 24.20 -14.40 -23.32
CA LEU A 66 22.95 -13.63 -23.33
C LEU A 66 23.22 -12.19 -22.88
N VAL A 67 23.88 -12.00 -21.73
CA VAL A 67 24.20 -10.67 -21.19
C VAL A 67 25.11 -9.91 -22.17
N ALA A 68 26.12 -10.55 -22.74
CA ALA A 68 26.97 -9.95 -23.76
C ALA A 68 26.17 -9.47 -24.98
N SER A 69 25.20 -10.27 -25.44
CA SER A 69 24.34 -9.94 -26.58
C SER A 69 23.38 -8.78 -26.28
N LEU A 70 22.88 -8.68 -25.04
CA LEU A 70 22.07 -7.55 -24.58
C LEU A 70 22.92 -6.26 -24.50
N ASN A 71 24.14 -6.36 -23.96
CA ASN A 71 25.09 -5.26 -23.91
C ASN A 71 25.53 -4.79 -25.30
N SER A 72 25.62 -5.68 -26.29
CA SER A 72 25.94 -5.34 -27.67
C SER A 72 24.74 -4.81 -28.48
N ARG A 73 23.57 -4.65 -27.86
CA ARG A 73 22.33 -4.20 -28.52
C ARG A 73 21.92 -5.06 -29.71
N THR A 74 22.16 -6.37 -29.61
CA THR A 74 21.70 -7.34 -30.60
C THR A 74 20.17 -7.28 -30.72
N ASP A 75 19.64 -7.44 -31.94
CA ASP A 75 18.19 -7.38 -32.16
C ASP A 75 17.48 -8.41 -31.26
N PRO A 76 16.38 -8.02 -30.56
CA PRO A 76 15.66 -8.92 -29.68
C PRO A 76 15.22 -10.24 -30.33
N GLU A 77 14.93 -10.25 -31.64
CA GLU A 77 14.55 -11.48 -32.35
C GLU A 77 15.71 -12.47 -32.46
N VAL A 78 16.94 -11.97 -32.63
CA VAL A 78 18.16 -12.78 -32.64
C VAL A 78 18.48 -13.26 -31.23
N VAL A 79 18.36 -12.39 -30.22
CA VAL A 79 18.56 -12.76 -28.81
C VAL A 79 17.59 -13.87 -28.42
N VAL A 80 16.30 -13.68 -28.66
CA VAL A 80 15.27 -14.69 -28.32
C VAL A 80 15.49 -16.00 -29.07
N GLY A 81 15.77 -15.94 -30.38
CA GLY A 81 16.00 -17.14 -31.20
C GLY A 81 17.27 -17.92 -30.83
N SER A 82 18.29 -17.25 -30.28
CA SER A 82 19.59 -17.85 -29.96
C SER A 82 19.63 -18.46 -28.56
N PHE A 83 19.04 -17.79 -27.56
CA PHE A 83 19.23 -18.16 -26.16
C PHE A 83 18.03 -18.83 -25.52
N PHE A 84 16.82 -18.67 -26.07
CA PHE A 84 15.59 -19.15 -25.44
C PHE A 84 14.95 -20.29 -26.25
N THR A 85 14.17 -21.13 -25.57
CA THR A 85 13.29 -22.11 -26.22
C THR A 85 12.10 -21.41 -26.88
N ARG A 86 11.41 -22.12 -27.78
CA ARG A 86 10.23 -21.55 -28.47
C ARG A 86 9.07 -21.26 -27.52
N ASP A 87 8.92 -22.10 -26.51
CA ASP A 87 7.88 -22.09 -25.49
C ASP A 87 8.32 -21.41 -24.17
N VAL A 88 9.38 -20.60 -24.23
CA VAL A 88 9.95 -19.91 -23.07
C VAL A 88 8.90 -19.23 -22.18
N GLU A 89 9.04 -19.38 -20.88
CA GLU A 89 8.31 -18.59 -19.88
C GLU A 89 9.22 -17.55 -19.23
N TYR A 90 8.95 -16.27 -19.47
CA TYR A 90 9.72 -15.17 -18.91
C TYR A 90 8.88 -14.34 -17.93
N THR A 91 9.46 -13.98 -16.77
CA THR A 91 8.84 -13.08 -15.79
C THR A 91 9.81 -11.95 -15.44
N ASP A 92 9.41 -10.71 -15.67
CA ASP A 92 10.10 -9.49 -15.20
C ASP A 92 9.39 -9.00 -13.94
N ALA A 93 9.81 -9.50 -12.78
CA ALA A 93 9.19 -9.18 -11.50
C ALA A 93 9.52 -7.74 -11.00
N GLY A 94 10.48 -7.06 -11.63
CA GLY A 94 10.81 -5.66 -11.33
C GLY A 94 9.81 -4.66 -11.91
N SER A 95 9.21 -4.99 -13.06
CA SER A 95 8.38 -4.05 -13.84
C SER A 95 7.07 -4.66 -14.37
N PHE A 96 7.01 -5.97 -14.56
CA PHE A 96 5.92 -6.66 -15.25
C PHE A 96 5.52 -8.01 -14.62
N TYR A 97 4.48 -8.00 -13.80
CA TYR A 97 4.06 -9.15 -12.99
C TYR A 97 3.49 -10.36 -13.75
N ALA A 98 3.08 -10.18 -15.02
CA ALA A 98 2.46 -11.24 -15.79
C ALA A 98 3.52 -12.08 -16.53
N ARG A 99 3.36 -13.40 -16.48
CA ARG A 99 4.20 -14.35 -17.21
C ARG A 99 4.07 -14.11 -18.72
N ILE A 100 5.20 -13.95 -19.40
CA ILE A 100 5.31 -13.81 -20.84
C ILE A 100 5.60 -15.20 -21.41
N ALA A 101 4.64 -15.75 -22.15
CA ALA A 101 4.73 -17.10 -22.69
C ALA A 101 5.05 -17.08 -24.20
N GLY A 102 6.11 -17.79 -24.57
CA GLY A 102 6.56 -18.00 -25.94
C GLY A 102 7.49 -16.91 -26.48
N GLY A 103 8.40 -17.32 -27.37
CA GLY A 103 9.45 -16.44 -27.91
C GLY A 103 8.91 -15.19 -28.61
N GLY A 104 7.81 -15.28 -29.36
CA GLY A 104 7.21 -14.12 -30.02
C GLY A 104 6.71 -13.04 -29.05
N ALA A 105 6.19 -13.44 -27.89
CA ALA A 105 5.75 -12.52 -26.85
C ALA A 105 6.96 -11.88 -26.13
N LEU A 106 8.01 -12.67 -25.89
CA LEU A 106 9.27 -12.19 -25.31
C LEU A 106 9.96 -11.17 -26.23
N THR A 107 10.08 -11.44 -27.54
CA THR A 107 10.63 -10.49 -28.52
C THR A 107 9.87 -9.16 -28.51
N ARG A 108 8.54 -9.21 -28.42
CA ARG A 108 7.70 -8.00 -28.33
C ARG A 108 7.95 -7.26 -27.03
N HIS A 109 8.05 -7.97 -25.91
CA HIS A 109 8.32 -7.38 -24.61
C HIS A 109 9.67 -6.64 -24.62
N LEU A 110 10.74 -7.29 -25.08
CA LEU A 110 12.07 -6.68 -25.19
C LEU A 110 12.09 -5.44 -26.11
N ARG A 111 11.30 -5.44 -27.19
CA ARG A 111 11.18 -4.26 -28.09
C ARG A 111 10.39 -3.11 -27.46
N LEU A 112 9.26 -3.39 -26.81
CA LEU A 112 8.36 -2.37 -26.26
C LEU A 112 8.87 -1.75 -24.96
N HIS A 113 9.60 -2.52 -24.15
CA HIS A 113 10.02 -2.12 -22.82
C HIS A 113 11.49 -1.68 -22.73
N ALA A 114 12.20 -1.67 -23.86
CA ALA A 114 13.52 -1.07 -23.99
C ALA A 114 13.56 0.34 -23.37
N GLY A 115 14.35 0.51 -22.31
CA GLY A 115 14.51 1.76 -21.57
C GLY A 115 13.54 1.98 -20.40
N SER A 116 12.56 1.10 -20.16
CA SER A 116 11.45 1.34 -19.21
C SER A 116 11.34 0.34 -18.05
N SER A 117 12.01 -0.82 -18.14
CA SER A 117 12.04 -1.83 -17.09
C SER A 117 13.34 -1.78 -16.29
N SER A 118 13.30 -2.24 -15.04
CA SER A 118 14.49 -2.57 -14.25
C SER A 118 14.90 -4.00 -14.57
N GLY A 119 16.09 -4.20 -15.15
CA GLY A 119 16.68 -5.54 -15.36
C GLY A 119 17.12 -5.85 -16.79
N LEU A 120 17.05 -7.12 -17.20
CA LEU A 120 17.59 -7.64 -18.48
C LEU A 120 16.87 -7.12 -19.73
N SER A 121 15.63 -6.64 -19.58
CA SER A 121 14.80 -6.07 -20.66
C SER A 121 14.98 -4.55 -20.83
N SER A 122 15.90 -3.93 -20.08
CA SER A 122 16.00 -2.48 -19.90
C SER A 122 16.75 -1.72 -21.00
N LEU A 123 17.47 -2.41 -21.88
CA LEU A 123 18.46 -1.78 -22.75
C LEU A 123 17.91 -1.47 -24.16
N GLY A 124 17.75 -0.19 -24.47
CA GLY A 124 17.39 0.28 -25.80
C GLY A 124 18.58 0.46 -26.76
N PRO A 125 18.33 0.66 -28.07
CA PRO A 125 19.39 0.79 -29.08
C PRO A 125 20.36 1.94 -28.84
N HIS A 126 19.94 2.97 -28.10
CA HIS A 126 20.72 4.17 -27.77
C HIS A 126 21.02 4.30 -26.27
N ASP A 127 20.75 3.25 -25.50
CA ASP A 127 20.97 3.26 -24.06
C ASP A 127 22.47 3.17 -23.75
N ALA A 128 22.97 4.06 -22.89
CA ALA A 128 24.37 4.09 -22.48
C ALA A 128 24.69 3.08 -21.36
N ARG A 129 23.65 2.49 -20.73
CA ARG A 129 23.80 1.59 -19.59
C ARG A 129 24.28 0.20 -19.99
N THR A 130 25.09 -0.45 -19.17
CA THR A 130 25.54 -1.83 -19.41
C THR A 130 25.22 -2.71 -18.21
N ILE A 131 24.83 -3.96 -18.48
CA ILE A 131 24.67 -4.98 -17.44
C ILE A 131 26.06 -5.48 -17.05
N VAL A 132 26.39 -5.39 -15.77
CA VAL A 132 27.62 -5.93 -15.20
C VAL A 132 27.27 -7.08 -14.28
N ILE A 133 27.75 -8.27 -14.63
CA ILE A 133 27.58 -9.48 -13.83
C ILE A 133 28.49 -9.37 -12.61
N ASP A 134 27.87 -9.34 -11.42
CA ASP A 134 28.57 -9.38 -10.14
C ASP A 134 29.01 -10.81 -9.81
N ASP A 135 28.09 -11.78 -9.99
CA ASP A 135 28.41 -13.18 -9.81
C ASP A 135 27.44 -14.14 -10.53
N VAL A 136 27.90 -15.37 -10.77
CA VAL A 136 27.13 -16.44 -11.45
C VAL A 136 27.36 -17.77 -10.75
N VAL A 137 26.25 -18.50 -10.57
CA VAL A 137 26.25 -19.93 -10.25
C VAL A 137 25.43 -20.66 -11.30
N ALA A 138 25.96 -21.76 -11.83
CA ALA A 138 25.32 -22.53 -12.88
C ALA A 138 25.50 -24.03 -12.65
N GLY A 139 24.44 -24.77 -12.90
CA GLY A 139 24.37 -26.21 -12.89
C GLY A 139 23.80 -26.73 -14.22
N PRO A 140 23.55 -28.05 -14.32
CA PRO A 140 23.14 -28.66 -15.58
C PRO A 140 21.73 -28.25 -16.05
N THR A 141 20.88 -27.79 -15.14
CA THR A 141 19.46 -27.49 -15.41
C THR A 141 19.04 -26.08 -15.00
N ALA A 142 19.93 -25.32 -14.37
CA ALA A 142 19.61 -23.99 -13.87
C ALA A 142 20.85 -23.12 -13.76
N ALA A 143 20.67 -21.81 -13.86
CA ALA A 143 21.69 -20.82 -13.57
C ALA A 143 21.08 -19.61 -12.85
N CYS A 144 21.83 -19.00 -11.95
CA CYS A 144 21.43 -17.80 -11.25
C CYS A 144 22.52 -16.75 -11.42
N VAL A 145 22.12 -15.51 -11.69
CA VAL A 145 23.03 -14.39 -11.95
C VAL A 145 22.66 -13.22 -11.07
N LEU A 146 23.64 -12.72 -10.32
CA LEU A 146 23.60 -11.43 -9.63
C LEU A 146 24.27 -10.39 -10.53
N TYR A 147 23.61 -9.26 -10.75
CA TYR A 147 24.15 -8.20 -11.60
C TYR A 147 23.62 -6.82 -11.19
N HIS A 148 24.27 -5.78 -11.69
CA HIS A 148 23.80 -4.40 -11.61
C HIS A 148 23.95 -3.69 -12.96
N LEU A 149 23.48 -2.45 -13.04
CA LEU A 149 23.68 -1.60 -14.22
C LEU A 149 24.77 -0.58 -13.96
N GLU A 150 25.64 -0.38 -14.93
CA GLU A 150 26.62 0.71 -14.95
C GLU A 150 26.27 1.72 -16.06
N GLU A 151 26.62 2.98 -15.85
CA GLU A 151 26.65 4.00 -16.91
C GLU A 151 28.00 4.74 -16.82
N GLN A 152 28.73 4.81 -17.93
CA GLN A 152 30.08 5.40 -17.97
C GLN A 152 31.04 4.81 -16.92
N ASP A 153 31.05 3.48 -16.80
CA ASP A 153 31.87 2.71 -15.84
C ASP A 153 31.59 3.05 -14.36
N ALA A 154 30.41 3.61 -14.06
CA ALA A 154 29.94 3.87 -12.71
C ALA A 154 28.66 3.08 -12.42
N ALA A 155 28.68 2.32 -11.32
CA ALA A 155 27.51 1.59 -10.82
C ALA A 155 26.34 2.55 -10.53
N LEU A 156 25.19 2.26 -11.13
CA LEU A 156 23.97 3.01 -10.90
C LEU A 156 23.31 2.55 -9.59
N PRO A 157 22.89 3.49 -8.73
CA PRO A 157 22.20 3.15 -7.50
C PRO A 157 20.85 2.48 -7.81
N ASP A 158 20.40 1.60 -6.91
CA ASP A 158 19.11 0.92 -6.99
C ASP A 158 18.91 0.06 -8.27
N THR A 159 19.97 -0.56 -8.78
CA THR A 159 19.94 -1.43 -9.98
C THR A 159 20.36 -2.88 -9.75
N THR A 160 20.76 -3.24 -8.52
CA THR A 160 21.09 -4.62 -8.14
C THR A 160 19.92 -5.55 -8.42
N SER A 161 20.17 -6.63 -9.15
CA SER A 161 19.15 -7.54 -9.67
C SER A 161 19.63 -8.98 -9.61
N ILE A 162 18.68 -9.91 -9.51
CA ILE A 162 18.94 -11.35 -9.59
C ILE A 162 18.05 -11.94 -10.69
N ALA A 163 18.66 -12.66 -11.62
CA ALA A 163 17.96 -13.44 -12.63
C ALA A 163 18.21 -14.93 -12.42
N PHE A 164 17.13 -15.70 -12.31
CA PHE A 164 17.17 -17.16 -12.23
C PHE A 164 16.67 -17.75 -13.54
N TYR A 165 17.43 -18.68 -14.10
CA TYR A 165 17.18 -19.32 -15.38
C TYR A 165 17.05 -20.81 -15.19
N GLU A 166 15.99 -21.39 -15.76
CA GLU A 166 15.93 -22.82 -15.98
C GLU A 166 16.40 -23.14 -17.39
N LEU A 167 17.32 -24.09 -17.45
CA LEU A 167 18.06 -24.47 -18.64
C LEU A 167 17.62 -25.85 -19.09
N THR A 168 17.46 -25.99 -20.41
CA THR A 168 17.23 -27.27 -21.06
C THR A 168 18.15 -27.40 -22.26
N ARG A 169 18.46 -28.63 -22.64
CA ARG A 169 18.98 -28.89 -23.99
C ARG A 169 17.80 -28.90 -24.96
N ASP A 170 18.05 -28.45 -26.18
CA ASP A 170 17.06 -28.55 -27.27
C ASP A 170 16.66 -30.02 -27.49
N ASP A 171 15.44 -30.26 -28.00
CA ASP A 171 14.85 -31.61 -28.15
C ASP A 171 15.74 -32.57 -28.99
N ASP A 172 16.63 -32.02 -29.82
CA ASP A 172 17.59 -32.74 -30.65
C ASP A 172 18.95 -33.02 -29.96
N GLY A 173 19.07 -32.76 -28.65
CA GLY A 173 20.33 -32.91 -27.89
C GLY A 173 21.39 -31.84 -28.19
N GLY A 174 20.96 -30.69 -28.72
CA GLY A 174 21.82 -29.59 -29.18
C GLY A 174 22.31 -28.65 -28.07
N ASP A 175 22.43 -27.36 -28.42
CA ASP A 175 22.89 -26.29 -27.53
C ASP A 175 21.94 -26.10 -26.34
N MET A 176 22.50 -25.63 -25.22
CA MET A 176 21.73 -25.33 -24.01
C MET A 176 20.96 -24.01 -24.22
N ARG A 177 19.68 -24.01 -23.85
CA ARG A 177 18.75 -22.90 -24.01
C ARG A 177 17.98 -22.63 -22.72
N ILE A 178 17.47 -21.42 -22.58
CA ILE A 178 16.67 -20.97 -21.45
C ILE A 178 15.20 -21.31 -21.72
N ALA A 179 14.64 -22.19 -20.91
CA ALA A 179 13.22 -22.55 -20.94
C ALA A 179 12.38 -21.62 -20.06
N ARG A 180 12.90 -21.23 -18.89
CA ARG A 180 12.22 -20.28 -18.00
C ARG A 180 13.21 -19.27 -17.45
N ALA A 181 12.75 -18.04 -17.25
CA ALA A 181 13.54 -17.00 -16.64
C ALA A 181 12.68 -16.16 -15.69
N PHE A 182 13.19 -15.93 -14.49
CA PHE A 182 12.62 -15.04 -13.49
C PHE A 182 13.65 -13.96 -13.16
N ASP A 183 13.37 -12.72 -13.55
CA ASP A 183 14.23 -11.57 -13.36
C ASP A 183 13.61 -10.63 -12.32
N VAL A 184 14.36 -10.24 -11.29
CA VAL A 184 13.88 -9.36 -10.23
C VAL A 184 14.95 -8.32 -9.86
N SER A 185 14.52 -7.06 -9.74
CA SER A 185 15.39 -5.92 -9.41
C SER A 185 15.01 -5.26 -8.11
N GLU A 186 16.01 -4.74 -7.41
CA GLU A 186 15.81 -3.99 -6.17
C GLU A 186 14.86 -2.80 -6.34
N PRO A 187 14.03 -2.48 -5.34
CA PRO A 187 13.16 -1.31 -5.38
C PRO A 187 13.98 0.00 -5.30
N PRO A 188 13.49 1.11 -5.87
CA PRO A 188 14.14 2.41 -5.74
C PRO A 188 14.10 2.88 -4.29
N SER A 189 15.11 3.65 -3.90
CA SER A 189 15.19 4.28 -2.58
C SER A 189 14.20 5.46 -2.48
N PRO A 190 13.64 5.75 -1.28
CA PRO A 190 13.84 5.03 -0.02
C PRO A 190 13.20 3.63 -0.07
N LYS A 191 13.93 2.62 0.44
CA LYS A 191 13.48 1.23 0.31
C LYS A 191 12.19 0.99 1.14
N PRO A 192 11.36 0.00 0.76
CA PRO A 192 10.05 -0.22 1.40
C PRO A 192 10.12 -0.60 2.90
N GLY A 193 11.24 -1.17 3.34
CA GLY A 193 11.42 -1.73 4.68
C GLY A 193 10.29 -2.69 5.06
N ASP A 194 9.73 -2.50 6.25
CA ASP A 194 8.67 -3.37 6.78
C ASP A 194 7.31 -3.24 6.05
N ALA A 195 7.16 -2.39 5.03
CA ALA A 195 5.89 -2.21 4.32
C ALA A 195 5.40 -3.51 3.67
N GLY A 196 6.29 -4.31 3.08
CA GLY A 196 5.96 -5.62 2.52
C GLY A 196 5.48 -6.61 3.58
N LEU A 197 6.16 -6.67 4.72
CA LEU A 197 5.78 -7.51 5.86
C LEU A 197 4.42 -7.11 6.45
N ARG A 198 4.12 -5.81 6.53
CA ARG A 198 2.81 -5.31 6.97
C ARG A 198 1.69 -5.72 6.01
N LEU A 199 1.94 -5.67 4.70
CA LEU A 199 1.00 -6.11 3.68
C LEU A 199 0.69 -7.61 3.81
N LEU A 200 1.71 -8.44 4.01
CA LEU A 200 1.55 -9.89 4.21
C LEU A 200 0.76 -10.21 5.48
N ARG A 201 1.03 -9.50 6.58
CA ARG A 201 0.25 -9.60 7.83
C ARG A 201 -1.21 -9.19 7.65
N TYR A 202 -1.48 -8.21 6.79
CA TYR A 202 -2.85 -7.79 6.49
C TYR A 202 -3.56 -8.83 5.61
N ALA A 203 -2.88 -9.33 4.57
CA ALA A 203 -3.41 -10.35 3.68
C ALA A 203 -3.74 -11.65 4.42
N SER A 204 -2.92 -12.05 5.40
CA SER A 204 -3.20 -13.23 6.22
C SER A 204 -4.46 -13.08 7.08
N ARG A 205 -4.64 -11.93 7.74
CA ARG A 205 -5.85 -11.64 8.52
C ARG A 205 -7.10 -11.69 7.65
N PHE A 206 -6.98 -11.27 6.39
CA PHE A 206 -8.08 -11.32 5.42
C PHE A 206 -8.38 -12.76 4.95
N LEU A 207 -7.35 -13.59 4.75
CA LEU A 207 -7.52 -15.00 4.38
C LEU A 207 -8.10 -15.84 5.53
N ASP A 208 -7.72 -15.57 6.78
CA ASP A 208 -8.30 -16.23 7.96
C ASP A 208 -9.80 -15.92 8.11
N VAL A 209 -10.25 -14.73 7.67
CA VAL A 209 -11.66 -14.30 7.70
C VAL A 209 -12.49 -14.93 6.57
N ILE A 210 -11.88 -15.23 5.42
CA ILE A 210 -12.58 -15.88 4.29
C ILE A 210 -12.55 -17.41 4.40
N GLY A 211 -11.46 -17.97 4.93
CA GLY A 211 -11.27 -19.39 5.16
C GLY A 211 -11.84 -19.82 6.50
N GLY A 212 -13.16 -19.84 6.65
CA GLY A 212 -13.82 -20.25 7.89
C GLY A 212 -13.32 -21.61 8.44
N LYS A 213 -12.37 -21.56 9.37
CA LYS A 213 -12.00 -22.64 10.29
C LYS A 213 -11.62 -22.05 11.64
N GLY A 214 -12.63 -21.79 12.46
CA GLY A 214 -12.44 -21.75 13.90
C GLY A 214 -12.28 -23.16 14.43
N THR A 215 -11.14 -23.49 15.04
CA THR A 215 -11.09 -24.21 16.33
C THR A 215 -9.68 -24.22 16.92
N ARG A 216 -9.58 -23.77 18.18
CA ARG A 216 -8.53 -24.18 19.12
C ARG A 216 -8.54 -25.71 19.27
N ALA A 217 -7.36 -26.32 19.32
CA ALA A 217 -7.14 -27.48 20.18
C ALA A 217 -5.65 -27.59 20.56
N VAL A 218 -5.38 -27.39 21.84
CA VAL A 218 -4.25 -28.02 22.55
C VAL A 218 -4.75 -29.40 22.97
N GLY A 219 -3.96 -30.45 22.76
CA GLY A 219 -4.16 -31.76 23.39
C GLY A 219 -3.95 -32.95 22.45
N ASP A 220 -2.94 -33.74 22.79
CA ASP A 220 -2.43 -34.98 22.18
C ASP A 220 -3.47 -36.00 21.68
N LEU A 221 -3.13 -36.74 20.61
CA LEU A 221 -2.88 -38.20 20.63
C LEU A 221 -2.59 -38.75 19.21
N GLU A 222 -1.41 -39.36 19.10
CA GLU A 222 -1.03 -40.62 18.44
C GLU A 222 -1.55 -41.04 17.04
N GLU A 223 -0.55 -41.42 16.24
CA GLU A 223 -0.43 -42.51 15.25
C GLU A 223 -1.58 -42.87 14.27
N ARG A 224 -1.14 -43.01 13.00
CA ARG A 224 -1.58 -43.93 11.91
C ARG A 224 -2.13 -43.15 10.71
N GLY A 225 -1.65 -43.31 9.47
CA GLY A 225 -0.71 -44.25 8.88
C GLY A 225 -0.29 -43.76 7.49
N LYS A 226 0.81 -44.32 7.00
CA LYS A 226 1.43 -44.07 5.69
C LYS A 226 0.46 -44.26 4.51
N GLU A 227 0.48 -43.33 3.57
CA GLU A 227 0.40 -43.63 2.13
C GLU A 227 1.56 -42.90 1.43
N GLU A 228 2.56 -43.68 1.05
CA GLU A 228 3.74 -43.29 0.29
C GLU A 228 3.35 -43.09 -1.18
N GLY A 229 3.28 -41.84 -1.63
CA GLY A 229 3.51 -41.47 -3.02
C GLY A 229 5.00 -41.22 -3.20
N THR A 230 5.70 -42.20 -3.78
CA THR A 230 7.15 -42.17 -4.02
C THR A 230 7.52 -41.12 -5.06
N THR A 231 8.01 -39.97 -4.61
CA THR A 231 8.89 -39.09 -5.38
C THR A 231 10.27 -39.16 -4.72
N GLU A 232 11.27 -39.63 -5.46
CA GLU A 232 12.62 -39.80 -4.92
C GLU A 232 13.23 -38.47 -4.44
N PRO A 233 14.01 -38.47 -3.34
CA PRO A 233 14.59 -37.27 -2.76
C PRO A 233 15.83 -36.84 -3.56
N ARG A 234 15.79 -35.66 -4.19
CA ARG A 234 16.99 -34.97 -4.69
C ARG A 234 17.52 -33.99 -3.63
N SER A 235 18.56 -34.42 -2.93
CA SER A 235 19.71 -33.64 -2.40
C SER A 235 19.45 -32.43 -1.48
N GLY A 236 19.09 -32.68 -0.21
CA GLY A 236 19.03 -31.67 0.87
C GLY A 236 20.20 -31.78 1.86
N ASP A 237 21.41 -31.41 1.46
CA ASP A 237 22.58 -31.40 2.39
C ASP A 237 23.40 -30.10 2.38
N ASP A 238 23.09 -29.14 1.51
CA ASP A 238 23.73 -27.82 1.51
C ASP A 238 23.10 -26.88 2.55
N SER A 239 23.87 -25.86 2.95
CA SER A 239 23.46 -24.91 3.99
C SER A 239 22.28 -24.03 3.59
N VAL A 240 22.06 -23.79 2.29
CA VAL A 240 20.96 -22.93 1.80
C VAL A 240 19.63 -23.69 1.85
N SER A 241 19.59 -24.93 1.37
CA SER A 241 18.42 -25.80 1.52
C SER A 241 18.04 -25.97 3.00
N LYS A 242 19.04 -26.25 3.86
CA LYS A 242 18.83 -26.35 5.32
C LYS A 242 18.31 -25.04 5.93
N TYR A 243 18.72 -23.89 5.40
CA TYR A 243 18.27 -22.58 5.86
C TYR A 243 16.78 -22.38 5.59
N PHE A 244 16.31 -22.61 4.35
CA PHE A 244 14.89 -22.49 4.01
C PHE A 244 14.03 -23.47 4.82
N ASP A 245 14.49 -24.71 5.01
CA ASP A 245 13.80 -25.70 5.84
C ASP A 245 13.71 -25.29 7.31
N ALA A 246 14.82 -24.81 7.89
CA ALA A 246 14.86 -24.29 9.25
C ALA A 246 13.93 -23.08 9.41
N TRP A 247 13.95 -22.18 8.44
CA TRP A 247 13.14 -20.97 8.40
C TRP A 247 11.64 -21.29 8.35
N ASN A 248 11.23 -22.24 7.50
CA ASN A 248 9.86 -22.72 7.42
C ASN A 248 9.36 -23.43 8.68
N ARG A 249 10.27 -24.04 9.46
CA ARG A 249 9.97 -24.61 10.78
C ARG A 249 10.00 -23.59 11.91
N ARG A 250 10.23 -22.30 11.60
CA ARG A 250 10.43 -21.21 12.56
C ARG A 250 11.61 -21.45 13.53
N ASP A 251 12.57 -22.28 13.13
CA ASP A 251 13.78 -22.53 13.89
C ASP A 251 14.84 -21.47 13.54
N VAL A 252 14.63 -20.26 14.04
CA VAL A 252 15.53 -19.11 13.80
C VAL A 252 16.94 -19.38 14.34
N ALA A 253 17.05 -20.17 15.41
CA ALA A 253 18.34 -20.53 15.99
C ALA A 253 19.15 -21.39 15.03
N TYR A 254 18.55 -22.44 14.47
CA TYR A 254 19.23 -23.28 13.49
C TYR A 254 19.44 -22.55 12.16
N ALA A 255 18.43 -21.82 11.66
CA ALA A 255 18.51 -21.04 10.43
C ALA A 255 19.70 -20.07 10.45
N SER A 256 19.85 -19.29 11.53
CA SER A 256 20.97 -18.36 11.66
C SER A 256 22.33 -19.06 11.83
N SER A 257 22.38 -20.26 12.43
CA SER A 257 23.64 -21.01 12.62
C SER A 257 24.30 -21.45 11.31
N LEU A 258 23.56 -21.46 10.20
CA LEU A 258 24.05 -21.78 8.85
C LEU A 258 24.78 -20.60 8.19
N PHE A 259 24.84 -19.46 8.87
CA PHE A 259 25.54 -18.25 8.44
C PHE A 259 26.80 -18.02 9.29
N ALA A 260 27.84 -17.49 8.66
CA ALA A 260 29.09 -17.12 9.30
C ALA A 260 28.87 -16.03 10.36
N ASP A 261 29.71 -15.98 11.39
CA ASP A 261 29.58 -15.00 12.47
C ASP A 261 29.63 -13.55 11.95
N ASP A 262 30.44 -13.31 10.92
CA ASP A 262 30.64 -12.03 10.23
C ASP A 262 29.84 -11.91 8.92
N CYS A 263 28.75 -12.68 8.76
CA CYS A 263 28.01 -12.71 7.51
C CYS A 263 27.44 -11.35 7.10
N ILE A 264 27.30 -11.09 5.79
CA ILE A 264 26.67 -9.87 5.27
C ILE A 264 25.42 -10.24 4.47
N MET A 265 24.25 -9.94 5.02
CA MET A 265 22.97 -10.18 4.38
C MET A 265 22.35 -8.89 3.85
N ARG A 266 22.02 -8.88 2.57
CA ARG A 266 21.39 -7.76 1.85
C ARG A 266 19.98 -8.16 1.41
N ASP A 267 19.01 -7.96 2.29
CA ASP A 267 17.61 -7.89 1.87
C ASP A 267 17.40 -6.51 1.24
N LEU A 268 17.21 -6.48 -0.07
CA LEU A 268 17.12 -5.23 -0.82
C LEU A 268 15.77 -4.52 -0.63
N GLN A 269 14.90 -5.00 0.27
CA GLN A 269 13.82 -4.18 0.83
C GLN A 269 14.30 -3.16 1.87
N TYR A 270 15.55 -3.22 2.34
CA TYR A 270 16.10 -2.30 3.35
C TYR A 270 17.30 -1.52 2.79
N ASP A 271 17.47 -0.27 3.21
CA ASP A 271 18.58 0.58 2.75
C ASP A 271 19.95 0.05 3.20
N GLU A 272 20.02 -0.57 4.38
CA GLU A 272 21.28 -0.99 5.03
C GLU A 272 21.39 -2.52 5.16
N PRO A 273 22.58 -3.10 4.91
CA PRO A 273 22.81 -4.53 5.11
C PRO A 273 22.70 -4.95 6.59
N PHE A 274 22.35 -6.22 6.81
CA PHE A 274 22.50 -6.89 8.09
C PHE A 274 23.90 -7.50 8.19
N VAL A 275 24.79 -6.80 8.89
CA VAL A 275 26.17 -7.22 9.13
C VAL A 275 26.27 -8.02 10.44
N GLY A 276 26.78 -9.23 10.34
CA GLY A 276 26.96 -10.21 11.43
C GLY A 276 25.74 -11.08 11.69
N ARG A 277 25.98 -12.34 12.10
CA ARG A 277 24.93 -13.33 12.33
C ARG A 277 23.87 -12.87 13.32
N GLU A 278 24.25 -12.19 14.40
CA GLU A 278 23.29 -11.73 15.41
C GLU A 278 22.31 -10.67 14.88
N ARG A 279 22.79 -9.74 14.04
CA ARG A 279 21.93 -8.73 13.41
C ARG A 279 20.96 -9.37 12.43
N PHE A 280 21.45 -10.33 11.62
CA PHE A 280 20.61 -11.08 10.69
C PHE A 280 19.59 -11.97 11.41
N LYS A 281 19.99 -12.66 12.49
CA LYS A 281 19.09 -13.42 13.36
C LYS A 281 17.99 -12.54 13.96
N GLY A 282 18.33 -11.33 14.41
CA GLY A 282 17.35 -10.35 14.89
C GLY A 282 16.35 -9.92 13.81
N HIS A 283 16.79 -9.82 12.55
CA HIS A 283 15.93 -9.60 11.41
C HIS A 283 15.00 -10.79 11.16
N LEU A 284 15.54 -12.03 11.09
CA LEU A 284 14.73 -13.25 10.94
C LEU A 284 13.67 -13.38 12.04
N THR A 285 14.02 -13.15 13.32
CA THR A 285 13.03 -13.18 14.41
C THR A 285 11.90 -12.17 14.16
N ARG A 286 12.24 -10.94 13.79
CA ARG A 286 11.24 -9.90 13.49
C ARG A 286 10.32 -10.31 12.34
N VAL A 287 10.88 -10.87 11.27
CA VAL A 287 10.08 -11.37 10.13
C VAL A 287 9.18 -12.52 10.58
N ALA A 288 9.68 -13.46 11.39
CA ALA A 288 8.90 -14.59 11.89
C ALA A 288 7.74 -14.14 12.79
N GLU A 289 7.93 -13.09 13.60
CA GLU A 289 6.87 -12.48 14.41
C GLU A 289 5.83 -11.73 13.55
N CYS A 290 6.20 -11.29 12.34
CA CYS A 290 5.29 -10.60 11.43
C CYS A 290 4.45 -11.53 10.56
N LEU A 291 4.96 -12.71 10.25
CA LEU A 291 4.34 -13.66 9.33
C LEU A 291 3.54 -14.74 10.08
N PRO A 292 2.35 -15.13 9.61
CA PRO A 292 1.61 -16.26 10.16
C PRO A 292 2.41 -17.55 10.17
N GLY A 293 2.10 -18.46 11.10
CA GLY A 293 2.72 -19.79 11.16
C GLY A 293 2.43 -20.66 9.93
N THR A 294 1.35 -20.37 9.20
CA THR A 294 0.94 -21.07 7.98
C THR A 294 1.74 -20.65 6.74
N PHE A 295 2.49 -19.54 6.81
CA PHE A 295 3.28 -19.03 5.69
C PHE A 295 4.58 -19.79 5.58
N LYS A 296 4.85 -20.33 4.38
CA LYS A 296 6.08 -21.07 4.06
C LYS A 296 6.73 -20.50 2.81
N PHE A 297 8.03 -20.34 2.84
CA PHE A 297 8.87 -20.04 1.69
C PHE A 297 9.19 -21.35 0.96
N VAL A 298 8.51 -21.60 -0.14
CA VAL A 298 8.74 -22.76 -1.00
C VAL A 298 9.84 -22.40 -2.00
N VAL A 299 10.94 -23.15 -1.95
CA VAL A 299 12.02 -23.04 -2.93
C VAL A 299 11.56 -23.77 -4.19
N ASP A 300 11.36 -23.01 -5.27
CA ASP A 300 10.93 -23.54 -6.56
C ASP A 300 12.09 -24.27 -7.25
N ASP A 301 13.29 -23.68 -7.21
CA ASP A 301 14.52 -24.29 -7.71
C ASP A 301 15.75 -23.71 -6.98
N LEU A 302 16.83 -24.50 -6.92
CA LEU A 302 18.06 -24.21 -6.21
C LEU A 302 19.26 -24.73 -7.02
N VAL A 303 20.19 -23.83 -7.34
CA VAL A 303 21.46 -24.17 -7.98
C VAL A 303 22.61 -23.87 -7.01
N VAL A 304 23.50 -24.83 -6.80
CA VAL A 304 24.60 -24.72 -5.82
C VAL A 304 25.91 -25.23 -6.44
N ASP A 305 26.98 -24.47 -6.23
CA ASP A 305 28.36 -24.91 -6.43
C ASP A 305 29.17 -24.81 -5.12
N ASP A 306 30.48 -25.07 -5.16
CA ASP A 306 31.33 -25.09 -3.97
C ASP A 306 31.48 -23.71 -3.28
N ARG A 307 31.03 -22.61 -3.91
CA ARG A 307 31.23 -21.23 -3.48
C ARG A 307 29.96 -20.40 -3.46
N ARG A 308 28.90 -20.84 -4.13
CA ARG A 308 27.73 -20.01 -4.43
C ARG A 308 26.48 -20.85 -4.46
N ALA A 309 25.37 -20.20 -4.16
CA ALA A 309 24.06 -20.77 -4.32
C ALA A 309 23.08 -19.71 -4.81
N GLY A 310 22.20 -20.08 -5.72
CA GLY A 310 21.11 -19.25 -6.20
C GLY A 310 19.80 -19.98 -6.00
N ALA A 311 18.78 -19.29 -5.51
CA ALA A 311 17.47 -19.86 -5.26
C ALA A 311 16.39 -18.95 -5.86
N VAL A 312 15.37 -19.56 -6.45
CA VAL A 312 14.09 -18.91 -6.75
C VAL A 312 13.04 -19.52 -5.84
N TRP A 313 12.20 -18.69 -5.27
CA TRP A 313 11.24 -19.11 -4.25
C TRP A 313 9.94 -18.30 -4.34
N HIS A 314 8.91 -18.83 -3.71
CA HIS A 314 7.65 -18.13 -3.47
C HIS A 314 7.12 -18.42 -2.07
N VAL A 315 6.22 -17.57 -1.59
CA VAL A 315 5.52 -17.79 -0.31
C VAL A 315 4.17 -18.47 -0.57
N GLU A 316 3.88 -19.53 0.18
CA GLU A 316 2.58 -20.18 0.24
C GLU A 316 1.90 -19.94 1.59
N ASN A 317 0.57 -19.97 1.59
CA ASN A 317 -0.26 -20.09 2.79
C ASN A 317 -1.03 -21.43 2.73
N ASP A 318 -0.76 -22.34 3.67
CA ASP A 318 -1.38 -23.68 3.71
C ASP A 318 -1.37 -24.44 2.36
N GLY A 319 -0.24 -24.36 1.64
CA GLY A 319 -0.06 -25.05 0.35
C GLY A 319 -0.61 -24.30 -0.86
N SER A 320 -1.10 -23.06 -0.69
CA SER A 320 -1.55 -22.21 -1.79
C SER A 320 -0.60 -21.03 -2.01
N PRO A 321 -0.06 -20.83 -3.23
CA PRO A 321 0.83 -19.71 -3.53
C PRO A 321 0.17 -18.34 -3.29
N LEU A 322 0.87 -17.48 -2.57
CA LEU A 322 0.45 -16.10 -2.39
C LEU A 322 0.82 -15.28 -3.65
N PRO A 323 -0.09 -14.47 -4.18
CA PRO A 323 0.24 -13.57 -5.27
C PRO A 323 1.11 -12.44 -4.70
N PHE A 324 2.20 -12.06 -5.38
CA PHE A 324 2.96 -10.88 -4.91
C PHE A 324 4.24 -11.21 -4.15
N THR A 325 4.57 -12.50 -3.99
CA THR A 325 5.50 -13.01 -2.98
C THR A 325 6.52 -14.01 -3.54
N ARG A 326 6.77 -13.98 -4.85
CA ARG A 326 7.94 -14.66 -5.44
C ARG A 326 9.20 -13.85 -5.17
N GLY A 327 10.37 -14.47 -5.26
CA GLY A 327 11.64 -13.79 -5.09
C GLY A 327 12.82 -14.65 -5.49
N CYS A 328 13.99 -14.00 -5.54
CA CYS A 328 15.26 -14.68 -5.73
C CYS A 328 16.21 -14.37 -4.59
N SER A 329 17.07 -15.33 -4.29
CA SER A 329 18.19 -15.18 -3.37
C SER A 329 19.50 -15.65 -4.02
N PHE A 330 20.60 -14.96 -3.72
CA PHE A 330 21.94 -15.34 -4.16
C PHE A 330 22.89 -15.32 -2.97
N TYR A 331 23.58 -16.42 -2.70
CA TYR A 331 24.45 -16.59 -1.54
C TYR A 331 25.88 -16.91 -1.96
N SER A 332 26.84 -16.44 -1.17
CA SER A 332 28.24 -16.86 -1.22
C SER A 332 28.54 -17.78 -0.04
N LEU A 333 29.22 -18.88 -0.31
CA LEU A 333 29.52 -19.96 0.61
C LEU A 333 31.01 -20.02 0.90
N ASP A 334 31.33 -20.41 2.12
CA ASP A 334 32.68 -20.82 2.49
C ASP A 334 33.03 -22.16 1.86
N VAL A 335 34.14 -22.24 1.11
CA VAL A 335 34.53 -23.44 0.36
C VAL A 335 34.82 -24.65 1.27
N GLU A 336 35.31 -24.41 2.48
CA GLU A 336 35.74 -25.49 3.38
C GLU A 336 34.59 -26.01 4.22
N THR A 337 33.71 -25.12 4.68
CA THR A 337 32.65 -25.42 5.64
C THR A 337 31.26 -25.47 5.01
N GLY A 338 31.07 -24.90 3.81
CA GLY A 338 29.77 -24.73 3.18
C GLY A 338 28.86 -23.69 3.85
N ILE A 339 29.35 -22.97 4.86
CA ILE A 339 28.60 -21.96 5.63
C ILE A 339 28.36 -20.71 4.78
N ILE A 340 27.19 -20.09 4.91
CA ILE A 340 26.83 -18.88 4.15
C ILE A 340 27.58 -17.67 4.72
N ARG A 341 28.40 -17.02 3.88
CA ARG A 341 29.18 -15.82 4.23
C ARG A 341 28.46 -14.53 3.86
N SER A 342 27.75 -14.50 2.75
CA SER A 342 26.96 -13.34 2.34
C SER A 342 25.78 -13.76 1.50
N GLY A 343 24.78 -12.89 1.39
CA GLY A 343 23.66 -13.14 0.50
C GLY A 343 22.90 -11.88 0.14
N PHE A 344 22.21 -11.97 -0.99
CA PHE A 344 21.27 -10.99 -1.51
C PHE A 344 19.90 -11.64 -1.58
N GLU A 345 18.87 -10.94 -1.14
CA GLU A 345 17.47 -11.38 -1.25
C GLU A 345 16.65 -10.27 -1.89
N ILE A 346 15.92 -10.62 -2.96
CA ILE A 346 15.07 -9.69 -3.70
C ILE A 346 13.70 -10.32 -3.93
N PRO A 347 12.69 -9.96 -3.12
CA PRO A 347 11.29 -10.30 -3.40
C PRO A 347 10.72 -9.46 -4.54
N GLU A 348 9.72 -10.01 -5.25
CA GLU A 348 8.97 -9.29 -6.26
C GLU A 348 8.26 -8.07 -5.66
N ARG A 349 8.16 -6.99 -6.43
CA ARG A 349 7.61 -5.73 -5.94
C ARG A 349 6.11 -5.88 -5.65
N ALA A 350 5.64 -5.30 -4.55
CA ALA A 350 4.20 -5.14 -4.36
C ALA A 350 3.67 -4.16 -5.42
N PRO A 351 2.67 -4.52 -6.24
CA PRO A 351 2.30 -3.69 -7.37
C PRO A 351 1.64 -2.36 -6.93
N PRO A 352 2.19 -1.19 -7.34
CA PRO A 352 1.78 0.11 -6.80
C PRO A 352 0.38 0.58 -7.25
N LYS A 353 -0.20 0.02 -8.32
CA LYS A 353 -1.49 0.46 -8.89
C LYS A 353 -2.59 -0.60 -8.86
N THR A 354 -2.26 -1.90 -8.94
CA THR A 354 -3.28 -2.96 -8.81
C THR A 354 -3.74 -3.12 -7.37
N GLY A 355 -2.91 -2.79 -6.37
CA GLY A 355 -3.34 -2.77 -4.96
C GLY A 355 -4.48 -1.79 -4.72
N LEU A 356 -4.36 -0.55 -5.21
CA LEU A 356 -5.42 0.46 -5.11
C LEU A 356 -6.68 0.05 -5.88
N LEU A 357 -6.54 -0.39 -7.13
CA LEU A 357 -7.67 -0.82 -7.96
C LEU A 357 -8.37 -2.07 -7.41
N ARG A 358 -7.62 -3.05 -6.89
CA ARG A 358 -8.19 -4.23 -6.22
C ARG A 358 -8.85 -3.87 -4.90
N THR A 359 -8.28 -2.95 -4.13
CA THR A 359 -8.87 -2.46 -2.86
C THR A 359 -10.17 -1.70 -3.12
N LEU A 360 -10.20 -0.88 -4.18
CA LEU A 360 -11.43 -0.23 -4.62
C LEU A 360 -12.45 -1.27 -5.10
N ALA A 361 -12.04 -2.18 -5.99
CA ALA A 361 -12.92 -3.23 -6.50
C ALA A 361 -13.49 -4.11 -5.38
N SER A 362 -12.69 -4.51 -4.39
CA SER A 362 -13.16 -5.29 -3.24
C SER A 362 -14.16 -4.52 -2.39
N LYS A 363 -13.98 -3.21 -2.18
CA LYS A 363 -14.95 -2.35 -1.50
C LYS A 363 -16.28 -2.28 -2.25
N PHE A 364 -16.26 -2.12 -3.58
CA PHE A 364 -17.49 -2.12 -4.39
C PHE A 364 -18.18 -3.49 -4.45
N LEU A 365 -17.42 -4.58 -4.49
CA LEU A 365 -17.95 -5.94 -4.44
C LEU A 365 -18.59 -6.23 -3.08
N ALA A 366 -17.97 -5.79 -1.98
CA ALA A 366 -18.50 -5.98 -0.64
C ALA A 366 -19.75 -5.12 -0.36
N GLU A 367 -19.76 -3.87 -0.84
CA GLU A 367 -20.86 -2.92 -0.60
C GLU A 367 -21.25 -2.21 -1.91
N PRO A 368 -22.12 -2.84 -2.74
CA PRO A 368 -22.54 -2.28 -4.03
C PRO A 368 -23.20 -0.90 -3.92
N ILE A 369 -23.78 -0.56 -2.76
CA ILE A 369 -24.37 0.77 -2.51
C ILE A 369 -23.36 1.92 -2.67
N ARG A 370 -22.04 1.64 -2.57
CA ARG A 370 -20.96 2.61 -2.84
C ARG A 370 -20.96 3.11 -4.28
N LEU A 371 -21.59 2.39 -5.21
CA LEU A 371 -21.78 2.86 -6.59
C LEU A 371 -22.59 4.16 -6.65
N VAL A 372 -23.51 4.40 -5.70
CA VAL A 372 -24.34 5.61 -5.69
C VAL A 372 -23.48 6.88 -5.54
N PRO A 373 -22.68 7.06 -4.46
CA PRO A 373 -21.79 8.21 -4.34
C PRO A 373 -20.68 8.23 -5.39
N ALA A 374 -20.20 7.07 -5.86
CA ALA A 374 -19.16 7.01 -6.91
C ALA A 374 -19.68 7.51 -8.27
N SER A 375 -20.84 7.03 -8.72
CA SER A 375 -21.48 7.49 -9.95
C SER A 375 -21.86 8.96 -9.85
N LEU A 376 -22.38 9.40 -8.68
CA LEU A 376 -22.69 10.80 -8.46
C LEU A 376 -21.43 11.68 -8.49
N TRP A 377 -20.29 11.20 -7.97
CA TRP A 377 -19.03 11.93 -8.04
C TRP A 377 -18.53 12.09 -9.47
N VAL A 378 -18.58 11.01 -10.27
CA VAL A 378 -18.21 11.08 -11.70
C VAL A 378 -19.12 12.07 -12.43
N ALA A 379 -20.43 12.00 -12.20
CA ALA A 379 -21.39 12.93 -12.78
C ALA A 379 -21.12 14.37 -12.31
N TYR A 380 -20.87 14.59 -11.03
CA TYR A 380 -20.58 15.89 -10.45
C TYR A 380 -19.30 16.51 -11.01
N MET A 381 -18.21 15.75 -11.08
CA MET A 381 -16.94 16.20 -11.68
C MET A 381 -17.10 16.51 -13.17
N TYR A 382 -17.81 15.66 -13.92
CA TYR A 382 -18.10 15.91 -15.33
C TYR A 382 -18.93 17.19 -15.51
N VAL A 383 -19.99 17.36 -14.73
CA VAL A 383 -20.85 18.54 -14.77
C VAL A 383 -20.07 19.81 -14.40
N LEU A 384 -19.18 19.75 -13.41
CA LEU A 384 -18.45 20.93 -12.95
C LEU A 384 -17.33 21.35 -13.92
N PHE A 385 -16.53 20.39 -14.40
CA PHE A 385 -15.31 20.67 -15.14
C PHE A 385 -15.42 20.53 -16.66
N VAL A 386 -16.39 19.76 -17.17
CA VAL A 386 -16.39 19.34 -18.59
C VAL A 386 -17.68 19.73 -19.32
N SER A 387 -18.84 19.60 -18.68
CA SER A 387 -20.13 19.84 -19.34
C SER A 387 -20.34 21.32 -19.65
N ASP A 388 -20.83 21.63 -20.85
CA ASP A 388 -21.40 22.93 -21.19
C ASP A 388 -22.93 22.78 -21.32
N GLY A 389 -23.68 23.31 -20.33
CA GLY A 389 -25.15 23.42 -20.41
C GLY A 389 -25.98 22.62 -19.39
N ILE A 390 -25.39 21.75 -18.56
CA ILE A 390 -26.15 21.08 -17.47
C ILE A 390 -26.30 22.01 -16.25
N LEU A 391 -25.18 22.60 -15.81
CA LEU A 391 -25.21 23.72 -14.87
C LEU A 391 -25.00 25.02 -15.65
N PRO A 392 -25.67 26.11 -15.26
CA PRO A 392 -25.47 27.40 -15.90
C PRO A 392 -24.03 27.92 -15.70
N GLY A 393 -23.58 28.80 -16.59
CA GLY A 393 -22.22 29.37 -16.57
C GLY A 393 -21.13 28.51 -17.22
N ALA A 394 -19.95 29.11 -17.42
CA ALA A 394 -18.79 28.44 -18.02
C ALA A 394 -18.27 27.30 -17.12
N ASN A 395 -17.71 26.26 -17.74
CA ASN A 395 -17.10 25.15 -16.98
C ASN A 395 -15.88 25.60 -16.17
N ALA A 396 -15.54 24.84 -15.13
CA ALA A 396 -14.50 25.21 -14.19
C ALA A 396 -13.10 25.40 -14.84
N LEU A 397 -12.86 24.84 -16.03
CA LEU A 397 -11.62 24.99 -16.79
C LEU A 397 -11.59 26.27 -17.66
N ALA A 398 -12.73 26.92 -17.82
CA ALA A 398 -12.91 28.14 -18.62
C ALA A 398 -13.49 29.30 -17.79
N LEU A 399 -13.30 29.28 -16.47
CA LEU A 399 -13.82 30.33 -15.58
C LEU A 399 -13.25 31.70 -15.93
N GLU A 400 -14.13 32.68 -15.99
CA GLU A 400 -13.75 34.07 -16.17
C GLU A 400 -13.09 34.63 -14.90
N GLN A 401 -12.24 35.64 -15.07
CA GLN A 401 -11.58 36.36 -13.97
C GLN A 401 -12.57 36.83 -12.89
N ARG A 402 -13.78 37.25 -13.32
CA ARG A 402 -14.86 37.68 -12.43
C ARG A 402 -15.30 36.60 -11.44
N THR A 403 -15.41 35.35 -11.88
CA THR A 403 -15.81 34.23 -11.02
C THR A 403 -14.74 33.92 -9.98
N TRP A 404 -13.46 34.06 -10.32
CA TRP A 404 -12.36 33.92 -9.36
C TRP A 404 -12.36 35.03 -8.29
N GLU A 405 -12.69 36.26 -8.68
CA GLU A 405 -12.85 37.38 -7.75
C GLU A 405 -14.03 37.15 -6.81
N GLU A 406 -15.15 36.62 -7.31
CA GLU A 406 -16.32 36.26 -6.50
C GLU A 406 -16.01 35.18 -5.47
N VAL A 407 -15.31 34.11 -5.85
CA VAL A 407 -14.87 33.04 -4.93
C VAL A 407 -13.93 33.58 -3.86
N ARG A 408 -12.98 34.44 -4.24
CA ARG A 408 -12.09 35.11 -3.29
C ARG A 408 -12.90 35.96 -2.32
N ASP A 409 -13.84 36.76 -2.81
CA ASP A 409 -14.60 37.70 -2.01
C ASP A 409 -15.52 36.99 -1.01
N LEU A 410 -16.18 35.90 -1.45
CA LEU A 410 -16.90 34.96 -0.58
C LEU A 410 -15.98 34.37 0.49
N SER A 411 -14.77 33.98 0.12
CA SER A 411 -13.78 33.40 1.05
C SER A 411 -13.25 34.42 2.07
N ILE A 412 -13.12 35.69 1.71
CA ILE A 412 -12.75 36.77 2.66
C ILE A 412 -13.88 36.99 3.69
N ASN A 413 -15.13 36.74 3.28
CA ASN A 413 -16.31 36.80 4.13
C ASN A 413 -16.64 35.46 4.83
N PHE A 414 -15.63 34.59 5.02
CA PHE A 414 -15.76 33.29 5.69
C PHE A 414 -16.40 33.41 7.09
N PHE A 415 -17.38 32.54 7.32
CA PHE A 415 -18.28 32.50 8.48
C PHE A 415 -18.94 33.85 8.81
N LEU A 416 -19.06 34.74 7.82
CA LEU A 416 -19.57 36.10 7.94
C LEU A 416 -18.82 36.95 8.98
N VAL A 417 -17.59 36.58 9.34
CA VAL A 417 -16.82 37.26 10.40
C VAL A 417 -16.46 38.68 9.98
N SER A 418 -15.85 38.84 8.81
CA SER A 418 -15.43 40.15 8.31
C SER A 418 -16.59 41.11 8.02
N PRO A 419 -17.74 40.70 7.42
CA PRO A 419 -18.84 41.62 7.22
C PRO A 419 -19.58 41.94 8.52
N ALA A 420 -19.70 41.00 9.47
CA ALA A 420 -20.31 41.25 10.78
C ALA A 420 -19.49 42.21 11.64
N LEU A 421 -18.16 42.19 11.51
CA LEU A 421 -17.25 43.11 12.20
C LEU A 421 -17.00 44.42 11.45
N HIS A 422 -17.63 44.61 10.29
CA HIS A 422 -17.43 45.77 9.41
C HIS A 422 -15.96 46.04 9.09
N LEU A 423 -15.18 44.98 8.83
CA LEU A 423 -13.75 45.11 8.55
C LEU A 423 -13.54 45.87 7.23
N PRO A 424 -12.51 46.73 7.13
CA PRO A 424 -12.32 47.61 5.97
C PRO A 424 -12.00 46.86 4.67
N PHE A 425 -11.62 45.59 4.76
CA PHE A 425 -11.35 44.72 3.63
C PHE A 425 -12.50 43.76 3.31
N SER A 426 -13.64 43.84 4.00
CA SER A 426 -14.80 42.97 3.76
C SER A 426 -15.47 43.35 2.43
N PRO A 427 -15.45 42.46 1.42
CA PRO A 427 -16.07 42.75 0.13
C PRO A 427 -17.60 42.79 0.23
N VAL A 428 -18.23 43.46 -0.74
CA VAL A 428 -19.68 43.49 -0.88
C VAL A 428 -20.10 42.43 -1.89
N VAL A 429 -20.67 41.32 -1.41
CA VAL A 429 -21.20 40.24 -2.25
C VAL A 429 -22.71 40.11 -2.04
N HIS A 430 -23.41 39.53 -3.01
CA HIS A 430 -24.86 39.33 -2.95
C HIS A 430 -25.26 38.56 -1.67
N PRO A 431 -26.17 39.08 -0.83
CA PRO A 431 -26.40 38.55 0.52
C PRO A 431 -26.89 37.09 0.52
N MET A 432 -27.77 36.70 -0.41
CA MET A 432 -28.24 35.31 -0.53
C MET A 432 -27.12 34.35 -0.95
N LEU A 433 -26.18 34.79 -1.77
CA LEU A 433 -25.05 33.96 -2.20
C LEU A 433 -24.04 33.80 -1.04
N GLU A 434 -23.71 34.89 -0.34
CA GLU A 434 -22.91 34.84 0.89
C GLU A 434 -23.53 33.92 1.94
N GLY A 435 -24.85 33.98 2.09
CA GLY A 435 -25.62 33.14 3.01
C GLY A 435 -25.54 31.65 2.64
N VAL A 436 -25.75 31.31 1.36
CA VAL A 436 -25.63 29.93 0.86
C VAL A 436 -24.21 29.39 1.02
N PHE A 437 -23.21 30.17 0.63
CA PHE A 437 -21.80 29.79 0.73
C PHE A 437 -21.39 29.50 2.19
N ASN A 438 -21.71 30.41 3.12
CA ASN A 438 -21.32 30.23 4.52
C ASN A 438 -22.14 29.14 5.23
N LEU A 439 -23.41 28.94 4.86
CA LEU A 439 -24.19 27.78 5.31
C LEU A 439 -23.53 26.47 4.86
N LEU A 440 -23.11 26.39 3.60
CA LEU A 440 -22.47 25.22 3.02
C LEU A 440 -21.14 24.90 3.73
N LEU A 441 -20.29 25.89 3.99
CA LEU A 441 -19.03 25.69 4.70
C LEU A 441 -19.22 25.33 6.17
N ALA A 442 -20.20 25.94 6.85
CA ALA A 442 -20.56 25.54 8.22
C ALA A 442 -21.02 24.08 8.25
N TRP A 443 -21.80 23.64 7.25
CA TRP A 443 -22.22 22.25 7.11
C TRP A 443 -21.04 21.32 6.79
N ALA A 444 -20.15 21.70 5.87
CA ALA A 444 -18.94 20.94 5.56
C ALA A 444 -18.08 20.74 6.82
N ALA A 445 -17.92 21.79 7.63
CA ALA A 445 -17.19 21.73 8.88
C ALA A 445 -17.85 20.83 9.94
N MET A 446 -19.18 20.64 9.91
CA MET A 446 -19.88 19.75 10.86
C MET A 446 -19.45 18.28 10.70
N PHE A 447 -18.98 17.88 9.51
CA PHE A 447 -18.45 16.52 9.32
C PHE A 447 -17.19 16.24 10.16
N ALA A 448 -16.54 17.27 10.72
CA ALA A 448 -15.48 17.09 11.72
C ALA A 448 -15.98 16.34 12.98
N GLY A 449 -17.28 16.39 13.27
CA GLY A 449 -17.89 15.57 14.31
C GLY A 449 -17.78 14.06 14.05
N PHE A 450 -17.46 13.63 12.84
CA PHE A 450 -17.29 12.22 12.46
C PHE A 450 -15.82 11.81 12.32
N LEU A 451 -14.87 12.62 12.80
CA LEU A 451 -13.45 12.24 12.87
C LEU A 451 -13.20 10.93 13.65
N SER A 452 -14.18 10.48 14.44
CA SER A 452 -14.23 9.14 15.05
C SER A 452 -14.23 7.96 14.06
N ASP A 453 -14.48 8.21 12.77
CA ASP A 453 -14.40 7.20 11.70
C ASP A 453 -12.96 6.89 11.27
N GLU A 454 -11.97 7.71 11.69
CA GLU A 454 -10.54 7.52 11.42
C GLU A 454 -9.81 6.96 12.65
N ARG A 455 -9.24 5.76 12.52
CA ARG A 455 -8.56 5.05 13.62
C ARG A 455 -7.37 4.25 13.08
N ASP A 456 -6.36 4.04 13.92
CA ASP A 456 -5.14 3.30 13.53
C ASP A 456 -5.45 1.82 13.19
N ASP A 457 -6.46 1.24 13.83
CA ASP A 457 -6.92 -0.13 13.59
C ASP A 457 -7.86 -0.25 12.36
N LYS A 458 -8.40 0.87 11.90
CA LYS A 458 -9.33 0.97 10.76
C LYS A 458 -8.91 2.11 9.83
N PRO A 459 -7.81 1.96 9.08
CA PRO A 459 -7.39 2.99 8.14
C PRO A 459 -8.41 3.15 7.01
N ASN A 460 -8.78 4.40 6.71
CA ASN A 460 -9.54 4.72 5.51
C ASN A 460 -8.59 4.87 4.32
N LEU A 461 -9.06 4.50 3.12
CA LEU A 461 -8.25 4.65 1.91
C LEU A 461 -7.97 6.14 1.61
N LEU A 462 -8.97 6.99 1.83
CA LEU A 462 -8.82 8.44 1.92
C LEU A 462 -9.10 8.86 3.37
N PRO A 463 -8.09 9.37 4.11
CA PRO A 463 -8.28 9.74 5.51
C PRO A 463 -9.25 10.92 5.66
N LEU A 464 -10.14 10.89 6.67
CA LEU A 464 -11.20 11.91 6.79
C LEU A 464 -10.65 13.33 7.01
N GLY A 465 -9.57 13.50 7.79
CA GLY A 465 -8.99 14.82 8.10
C GLY A 465 -8.65 15.66 6.86
N PRO A 466 -7.77 15.19 5.96
CA PRO A 466 -7.50 15.85 4.68
C PRO A 466 -8.75 16.04 3.81
N MET A 467 -9.68 15.10 3.83
CA MET A 467 -10.94 15.23 3.08
C MET A 467 -11.80 16.38 3.62
N LEU A 468 -11.89 16.56 4.94
CA LEU A 468 -12.60 17.68 5.57
C LEU A 468 -12.01 19.04 5.18
N VAL A 469 -10.67 19.13 5.11
CA VAL A 469 -10.00 20.33 4.60
C VAL A 469 -10.37 20.56 3.14
N GLY A 470 -10.33 19.52 2.31
CA GLY A 470 -10.75 19.59 0.91
C GLY A 470 -12.22 19.98 0.73
N MET A 471 -13.12 19.55 1.64
CA MET A 471 -14.53 19.95 1.66
C MET A 471 -14.72 21.46 1.86
N GLN A 472 -13.75 22.17 2.45
CA GLN A 472 -13.82 23.64 2.57
C GLN A 472 -13.57 24.36 1.24
N PHE A 473 -13.06 23.68 0.22
CA PHE A 473 -12.77 24.25 -1.10
C PHE A 473 -13.70 23.70 -2.18
N LEU A 474 -13.82 22.36 -2.27
CA LEU A 474 -14.58 21.67 -3.31
C LEU A 474 -15.59 20.68 -2.72
N THR A 475 -16.03 20.89 -1.47
CA THR A 475 -17.28 20.35 -0.90
C THR A 475 -17.59 18.91 -1.32
N SER A 476 -18.56 18.66 -2.20
CA SER A 476 -18.98 17.32 -2.64
C SER A 476 -17.92 16.57 -3.45
N GLY A 477 -17.01 17.31 -4.09
CA GLY A 477 -15.84 16.77 -4.76
C GLY A 477 -14.90 16.02 -3.81
N PHE A 478 -14.93 16.33 -2.51
CA PHE A 478 -14.20 15.59 -1.46
C PHE A 478 -15.11 14.72 -0.58
N LEU A 479 -16.37 15.12 -0.33
CA LEU A 479 -17.30 14.28 0.43
C LEU A 479 -17.56 12.93 -0.25
N LEU A 480 -17.86 12.92 -1.56
CA LEU A 480 -18.26 11.70 -2.24
C LEU A 480 -17.11 10.68 -2.35
N PRO A 481 -15.85 11.06 -2.69
CA PRO A 481 -14.73 10.14 -2.63
C PRO A 481 -14.49 9.55 -1.27
N TYR A 482 -14.62 10.35 -0.21
CA TYR A 482 -14.55 9.81 1.14
C TYR A 482 -15.62 8.72 1.36
N LEU A 483 -16.87 8.98 1.00
CA LEU A 483 -17.97 8.04 1.21
C LEU A 483 -17.78 6.69 0.50
N PHE A 484 -17.32 6.67 -0.77
CA PHE A 484 -17.14 5.40 -1.48
C PHE A 484 -15.81 4.71 -1.16
N THR A 485 -14.82 5.42 -0.60
CA THR A 485 -13.51 4.84 -0.25
C THR A 485 -13.33 4.47 1.24
N ARG A 486 -14.09 5.08 2.15
CA ARG A 486 -14.00 4.82 3.59
C ARG A 486 -14.20 3.36 3.93
N THR A 487 -13.54 2.89 4.98
CA THR A 487 -13.63 1.50 5.44
C THR A 487 -14.94 1.30 6.21
N SER A 488 -15.63 0.19 5.96
CA SER A 488 -16.91 -0.11 6.62
C SER A 488 -16.70 -0.42 8.09
N GLU A 489 -17.63 -0.03 8.96
CA GLU A 489 -17.66 -0.50 10.35
C GLU A 489 -18.10 -1.97 10.46
N ARG A 490 -18.78 -2.53 9.45
CA ARG A 490 -19.45 -3.83 9.53
C ARG A 490 -18.66 -5.02 8.97
N ASN A 491 -17.50 -4.79 8.35
CA ASN A 491 -16.75 -5.83 7.63
C ASN A 491 -15.60 -6.46 8.42
N SER A 492 -15.41 -6.11 9.69
CA SER A 492 -14.45 -6.79 10.56
C SER A 492 -15.22 -7.69 11.53
N GLU A 493 -14.99 -9.01 11.51
CA GLU A 493 -15.56 -9.93 12.51
C GLU A 493 -15.14 -9.54 13.94
N GLU A 494 -13.97 -8.94 14.12
CA GLU A 494 -13.55 -8.29 15.37
C GLU A 494 -14.28 -6.97 15.65
N GLY A 495 -14.66 -6.22 14.60
CA GLY A 495 -15.32 -4.92 14.67
C GLY A 495 -16.75 -4.98 15.20
N ALA A 496 -17.50 -6.05 14.93
CA ALA A 496 -18.85 -6.22 15.50
C ALA A 496 -18.84 -6.37 17.04
N THR A 497 -17.68 -6.69 17.63
CA THR A 497 -17.50 -6.95 19.07
C THR A 497 -16.51 -6.00 19.78
N SER A 498 -15.67 -5.26 19.04
CA SER A 498 -14.68 -4.37 19.63
C SER A 498 -15.30 -3.03 20.01
N VAL A 499 -15.02 -2.60 21.23
CA VAL A 499 -15.48 -1.30 21.74
C VAL A 499 -14.58 -0.23 21.17
N VAL A 500 -15.16 0.74 20.46
CA VAL A 500 -14.44 1.94 20.01
C VAL A 500 -14.37 2.93 21.14
N TYR A 501 -13.15 3.23 21.62
CA TYR A 501 -12.93 4.23 22.64
C TYR A 501 -12.47 5.55 22.04
N ARG A 502 -12.67 6.64 22.79
CA ARG A 502 -12.17 7.97 22.42
C ARG A 502 -10.65 7.95 22.19
N GLU A 503 -9.91 7.15 22.95
CA GLU A 503 -8.45 7.06 22.84
C GLU A 503 -7.99 6.40 21.52
N ASP A 504 -8.88 5.67 20.84
CA ASP A 504 -8.57 4.96 19.58
C ASP A 504 -8.60 5.90 18.34
N ILE A 505 -9.05 7.15 18.49
CA ILE A 505 -9.04 8.15 17.41
C ILE A 505 -7.59 8.56 17.12
N ALA A 506 -7.22 8.52 15.84
CA ALA A 506 -5.89 8.89 15.38
C ALA A 506 -5.67 10.41 15.45
N GLY A 507 -4.71 10.83 16.28
CA GLY A 507 -4.31 12.23 16.48
C GLY A 507 -5.06 12.96 17.59
N ASP A 508 -4.32 13.73 18.38
CA ASP A 508 -4.85 14.40 19.58
C ASP A 508 -5.87 15.49 19.25
N LEU A 509 -5.59 16.29 18.22
CA LEU A 509 -6.52 17.33 17.77
C LEU A 509 -7.82 16.73 17.23
N GLN A 510 -7.72 15.67 16.44
CA GLN A 510 -8.86 14.97 15.86
C GLN A 510 -9.77 14.40 16.95
N ARG A 511 -9.16 13.81 17.98
CA ARG A 511 -9.86 13.28 19.15
C ARG A 511 -10.63 14.37 19.92
N GLU A 512 -10.03 15.53 20.12
CA GLU A 512 -10.69 16.65 20.79
C GLU A 512 -11.82 17.22 19.95
N VAL A 513 -11.59 17.45 18.66
CA VAL A 513 -12.61 18.02 17.76
C VAL A 513 -13.79 17.06 17.57
N ALA A 514 -13.53 15.75 17.41
CA ALA A 514 -14.56 14.74 17.25
C ALA A 514 -15.55 14.73 18.43
N GLU A 515 -15.06 14.90 19.66
CA GLU A 515 -15.90 14.86 20.87
C GLU A 515 -16.26 16.24 21.43
N TRP A 516 -15.94 17.32 20.69
CA TRP A 516 -16.25 18.68 21.12
C TRP A 516 -17.75 18.97 21.03
N ARG A 517 -18.48 18.77 22.14
CA ARG A 517 -19.94 18.95 22.22
C ARG A 517 -20.46 20.30 21.69
N PRO A 518 -19.79 21.45 21.93
CA PRO A 518 -20.27 22.72 21.39
C PRO A 518 -20.21 22.83 19.86
N LEU A 519 -19.56 21.90 19.15
CA LEU A 519 -19.41 21.92 17.68
C LEU A 519 -20.75 22.12 16.96
N GLY A 520 -21.76 21.33 17.34
CA GLY A 520 -23.09 21.39 16.73
C GLY A 520 -23.74 22.76 16.91
N LEU A 521 -23.76 23.30 18.13
CA LEU A 521 -24.33 24.62 18.41
C LEU A 521 -23.54 25.75 17.76
N PHE A 522 -22.21 25.67 17.77
CA PHE A 522 -21.35 26.68 17.16
C PHE A 522 -21.58 26.76 15.65
N LEU A 523 -21.44 25.64 14.93
CA LEU A 523 -21.64 25.61 13.47
C LEU A 523 -23.11 25.78 13.07
N GLY A 524 -24.04 25.29 13.90
CA GLY A 524 -25.47 25.57 13.76
C GLY A 524 -25.79 27.05 13.88
N GLY A 525 -25.12 27.76 14.80
CA GLY A 525 -25.19 29.20 14.96
C GLY A 525 -24.65 29.94 13.74
N VAL A 526 -23.50 29.52 13.20
CA VAL A 526 -22.93 30.08 11.96
C VAL A 526 -23.93 29.91 10.81
N GLY A 527 -24.38 28.69 10.52
CA GLY A 527 -25.30 28.47 9.38
C GLY A 527 -26.67 29.12 9.57
N THR A 528 -27.20 29.18 10.80
CA THR A 528 -28.43 29.96 11.08
C THR A 528 -28.21 31.44 10.81
N SER A 529 -27.06 31.98 11.24
CA SER A 529 -26.68 33.37 10.94
C SER A 529 -26.51 33.60 9.45
N SER A 530 -26.02 32.61 8.69
CA SER A 530 -25.91 32.68 7.23
C SER A 530 -27.27 32.70 6.53
N ILE A 531 -28.24 31.93 7.02
CA ILE A 531 -29.62 32.00 6.53
C ILE A 531 -30.21 33.38 6.82
N LEU A 532 -30.08 33.87 8.06
CA LEU A 532 -30.57 35.21 8.43
C LEU A 532 -29.87 36.32 7.63
N TRP A 533 -28.57 36.18 7.36
CA TRP A 533 -27.80 37.09 6.53
C TRP A 533 -28.38 37.16 5.12
N GLY A 534 -28.61 36.01 4.47
CA GLY A 534 -29.21 35.97 3.14
C GLY A 534 -30.61 36.60 3.08
N LEU A 535 -31.39 36.48 4.16
CA LEU A 535 -32.76 37.00 4.22
C LEU A 535 -32.85 38.49 4.59
N PHE A 536 -31.94 39.01 5.41
CA PHE A 536 -32.11 40.31 6.06
C PHE A 536 -30.91 41.25 5.91
N ALA A 537 -29.71 40.76 5.65
CA ALA A 537 -28.55 41.62 5.50
C ALA A 537 -28.57 42.38 4.17
N ARG A 538 -27.74 43.43 4.11
CA ARG A 538 -27.49 44.28 2.94
C ARG A 538 -28.78 44.85 2.31
N PRO A 539 -29.45 45.79 3.00
CA PRO A 539 -30.69 46.41 2.49
C PRO A 539 -30.52 47.11 1.13
N GLU A 540 -29.28 47.44 0.74
CA GLU A 540 -28.93 47.97 -0.57
C GLU A 540 -29.27 47.04 -1.76
N PHE A 541 -29.53 45.75 -1.51
CA PHE A 541 -29.99 44.80 -2.54
C PHE A 541 -31.53 44.72 -2.64
N GLY A 542 -32.27 45.58 -1.94
CA GLY A 542 -33.73 45.67 -2.02
C GLY A 542 -34.48 44.75 -1.06
N GLU A 543 -35.79 44.62 -1.26
CA GLU A 543 -36.63 43.76 -0.43
C GLU A 543 -36.38 42.27 -0.73
N PHE A 544 -37.06 41.36 -0.03
CA PHE A 544 -36.87 39.92 -0.25
C PHE A 544 -37.12 39.51 -1.71
N GLY A 545 -38.16 40.06 -2.35
CA GLY A 545 -38.52 39.73 -3.73
C GLY A 545 -37.43 40.10 -4.72
N ASP A 546 -36.89 41.32 -4.62
CA ASP A 546 -35.82 41.82 -5.49
C ASP A 546 -34.54 40.99 -5.31
N ARG A 547 -34.15 40.73 -4.06
CA ARG A 547 -32.98 39.91 -3.72
C ARG A 547 -33.10 38.49 -4.25
N TYR A 548 -34.28 37.89 -4.14
CA TYR A 548 -34.51 36.54 -4.63
C TYR A 548 -34.45 36.46 -6.15
N ALA A 549 -35.05 37.44 -6.85
CA ALA A 549 -34.99 37.53 -8.30
C ALA A 549 -33.55 37.70 -8.80
N SER A 550 -32.80 38.66 -8.24
CA SER A 550 -31.40 38.88 -8.62
C SER A 550 -30.49 37.70 -8.25
N PHE A 551 -30.82 36.96 -7.19
CA PHE A 551 -30.13 35.72 -6.84
C PHE A 551 -30.34 34.62 -7.88
N LEU A 552 -31.59 34.41 -8.33
CA LEU A 552 -31.87 33.44 -9.39
C LEU A 552 -31.19 33.81 -10.71
N ASP A 553 -31.19 35.09 -11.06
CA ASP A 553 -30.46 35.59 -12.24
C ASP A 553 -28.97 35.29 -12.12
N LEU A 554 -28.37 35.53 -10.93
CA LEU A 554 -26.96 35.21 -10.66
C LEU A 554 -26.68 33.71 -10.82
N LEU A 555 -27.48 32.85 -10.20
CA LEU A 555 -27.32 31.39 -10.34
C LEU A 555 -27.46 30.93 -11.79
N SER A 556 -28.32 31.58 -12.59
CA SER A 556 -28.52 31.24 -14.00
C SER A 556 -27.33 31.54 -14.92
N ILE A 557 -26.33 32.28 -14.44
CA ILE A 557 -25.13 32.62 -15.20
C ILE A 557 -23.84 32.17 -14.53
N ASP A 558 -23.87 31.93 -13.22
CA ASP A 558 -22.70 31.52 -12.44
C ASP A 558 -22.74 30.05 -12.04
N ARG A 559 -21.73 29.31 -12.51
CA ARG A 559 -21.59 27.89 -12.24
C ARG A 559 -21.22 27.63 -10.79
N VAL A 560 -20.38 28.47 -10.21
CA VAL A 560 -19.86 28.25 -8.87
C VAL A 560 -20.98 28.40 -7.84
N GLY A 561 -21.73 29.51 -7.88
CA GLY A 561 -22.92 29.73 -7.07
C GLY A 561 -23.98 28.64 -7.25
N SER A 562 -24.23 28.22 -8.50
CA SER A 562 -25.15 27.10 -8.77
C SER A 562 -24.68 25.77 -8.17
N SER A 563 -23.37 25.50 -8.19
CA SER A 563 -22.81 24.28 -7.61
C SER A 563 -23.02 24.21 -6.09
N PHE A 564 -23.05 25.34 -5.37
CA PHE A 564 -23.35 25.36 -3.94
C PHE A 564 -24.74 24.81 -3.60
N ILE A 565 -25.74 25.05 -4.45
CA ILE A 565 -27.09 24.49 -4.27
C ILE A 565 -27.07 22.96 -4.46
N VAL A 566 -26.32 22.49 -5.46
CA VAL A 566 -26.11 21.05 -5.68
C VAL A 566 -25.41 20.42 -4.48
N ASP A 567 -24.39 21.08 -3.93
CA ASP A 567 -23.67 20.61 -2.75
C ASP A 567 -24.56 20.50 -1.52
N LEU A 568 -25.43 21.48 -1.27
CA LEU A 568 -26.41 21.42 -0.18
C LEU A 568 -27.34 20.21 -0.33
N ALA A 569 -27.77 19.89 -1.56
CA ALA A 569 -28.58 18.71 -1.84
C ALA A 569 -27.80 17.40 -1.61
N ILE A 570 -26.52 17.34 -2.02
CA ILE A 570 -25.65 16.19 -1.78
C ILE A 570 -25.44 16.00 -0.27
N PHE A 571 -25.15 17.07 0.47
CA PHE A 571 -24.98 17.01 1.92
C PHE A 571 -26.26 16.54 2.61
N ALA A 572 -27.42 17.04 2.19
CA ALA A 572 -28.71 16.58 2.68
C ALA A 572 -28.92 15.08 2.45
N ALA A 573 -28.57 14.57 1.27
CA ALA A 573 -28.73 13.17 0.90
C ALA A 573 -27.79 12.22 1.65
N PHE A 574 -26.54 12.65 1.90
CA PHE A 574 -25.50 11.76 2.42
C PHE A 574 -25.09 12.00 3.88
N GLN A 575 -25.51 13.09 4.54
CA GLN A 575 -25.20 13.30 5.97
C GLN A 575 -25.61 12.10 6.84
N GLY A 576 -26.71 11.43 6.48
CA GLY A 576 -27.24 10.28 7.21
C GLY A 576 -26.36 9.04 7.17
N TRP A 577 -25.43 8.94 6.21
CA TRP A 577 -24.54 7.79 6.06
C TRP A 577 -23.47 7.70 7.16
N PHE A 578 -23.21 8.80 7.88
CA PHE A 578 -22.28 8.83 9.00
C PHE A 578 -22.96 8.53 10.35
N VAL A 579 -24.26 8.83 10.45
CA VAL A 579 -25.01 8.83 11.71
C VAL A 579 -25.12 7.45 12.32
N ASP A 580 -25.46 6.44 11.52
CA ASP A 580 -25.65 5.08 12.05
C ASP A 580 -24.35 4.50 12.59
N ASP A 581 -23.26 4.69 11.86
CA ASP A 581 -21.93 4.22 12.23
C ASP A 581 -21.42 4.95 13.48
N ASP A 582 -21.65 6.25 13.59
CA ASP A 582 -21.26 7.03 14.77
C ASP A 582 -22.08 6.67 16.02
N LEU A 583 -23.39 6.43 15.89
CA LEU A 583 -24.22 5.94 16.99
C LEU A 583 -23.81 4.54 17.43
N TRP A 584 -23.46 3.68 16.47
CA TRP A 584 -22.97 2.34 16.76
C TRP A 584 -21.65 2.39 17.56
N ARG A 585 -20.70 3.24 17.17
CA ARG A 585 -19.45 3.47 17.95
C ARG A 585 -19.71 3.94 19.37
N ARG A 586 -20.80 4.68 19.58
CA ARG A 586 -21.26 5.18 20.89
C ARG A 586 -22.10 4.16 21.68
N ARG A 587 -22.18 2.91 21.22
CA ARG A 587 -22.96 1.81 21.82
C ARG A 587 -24.46 2.09 21.92
N VAL A 588 -25.00 2.87 20.99
CA VAL A 588 -26.44 3.13 20.92
C VAL A 588 -27.07 2.10 19.98
N ALA A 589 -28.03 1.34 20.50
CA ALA A 589 -28.76 0.34 19.72
C ALA A 589 -29.58 0.99 18.59
N SER A 590 -30.00 0.20 17.59
CA SER A 590 -30.72 0.71 16.42
C SER A 590 -32.10 1.31 16.75
N ASP A 591 -32.75 0.79 17.79
CA ASP A 591 -34.05 1.20 18.32
C ASP A 591 -33.94 2.34 19.34
N GLU A 592 -32.77 2.55 19.93
CA GLU A 592 -32.49 3.67 20.82
C GLU A 592 -32.26 4.98 20.07
N LEU A 593 -32.67 6.09 20.70
CA LEU A 593 -32.53 7.46 20.16
C LEU A 593 -33.09 7.61 18.73
N ALA A 594 -34.13 6.85 18.36
CA ALA A 594 -34.72 6.84 17.03
C ALA A 594 -35.10 8.25 16.52
N PHE A 595 -35.62 9.12 17.39
CA PHE A 595 -35.91 10.51 17.04
C PHE A 595 -34.65 11.27 16.62
N LEU A 596 -33.57 11.19 17.41
CA LEU A 596 -32.32 11.87 17.13
C LEU A 596 -31.65 11.34 15.85
N ARG A 597 -31.66 10.01 15.67
CA ARG A 597 -31.17 9.33 14.47
C ARG A 597 -31.94 9.78 13.22
N ASN A 598 -33.26 9.81 13.28
CA ASN A 598 -34.11 10.21 12.15
C ASN A 598 -34.00 11.71 11.87
N ALA A 599 -33.94 12.55 12.90
CA ALA A 599 -33.69 13.97 12.73
C ALA A 599 -32.39 14.22 11.97
N ALA A 600 -31.29 13.58 12.38
CA ALA A 600 -29.99 13.68 11.73
C ALA A 600 -30.00 13.27 10.25
N LYS A 601 -30.83 12.29 9.89
CA LYS A 601 -30.92 11.74 8.54
C LYS A 601 -31.86 12.52 7.63
N LEU A 602 -32.99 12.99 8.16
CA LEU A 602 -34.13 13.48 7.38
C LEU A 602 -34.28 15.00 7.42
N ILE A 603 -33.66 15.68 8.37
CA ILE A 603 -33.73 17.14 8.49
C ILE A 603 -32.37 17.72 8.03
N PRO A 604 -32.29 18.25 6.79
CA PRO A 604 -31.11 18.95 6.27
C PRO A 604 -30.54 19.95 7.28
N PHE A 605 -29.23 19.92 7.48
CA PHE A 605 -28.46 20.82 8.35
C PHE A 605 -28.84 20.76 9.84
N PHE A 606 -30.04 21.18 10.22
CA PHE A 606 -30.50 21.26 11.61
C PHE A 606 -30.62 19.90 12.30
N GLY A 607 -30.90 18.84 11.54
CA GLY A 607 -30.85 17.47 12.03
C GLY A 607 -29.46 17.11 12.54
N LEU A 608 -28.43 17.41 11.74
CA LEU A 608 -27.03 17.16 12.10
C LEU A 608 -26.55 18.07 13.23
N VAL A 609 -26.97 19.34 13.27
CA VAL A 609 -26.74 20.24 14.41
C VAL A 609 -27.27 19.62 15.71
N THR A 610 -28.52 19.17 15.68
CA THR A 610 -29.19 18.54 16.84
C THR A 610 -28.47 17.26 17.25
N TYR A 611 -28.10 16.43 16.27
CA TYR A 611 -27.33 15.20 16.47
C TYR A 611 -26.00 15.44 17.16
N LEU A 612 -25.15 16.30 16.60
CA LEU A 612 -23.81 16.56 17.15
C LEU A 612 -23.86 17.20 18.55
N THR A 613 -24.93 17.94 18.83
CA THR A 613 -25.15 18.57 20.14
C THR A 613 -25.61 17.56 21.20
N LEU A 614 -26.48 16.63 20.84
CA LEU A 614 -27.18 15.75 21.79
C LEU A 614 -26.67 14.30 21.80
N ARG A 615 -25.80 13.91 20.87
CA ARG A 615 -25.29 12.53 20.81
C ARG A 615 -24.54 12.15 22.09
N PRO A 616 -24.64 10.89 22.56
CA PRO A 616 -23.86 10.39 23.68
C PRO A 616 -22.35 10.50 23.42
N PRO A 617 -21.50 10.68 24.44
CA PRO A 617 -20.04 10.68 24.24
C PRO A 617 -19.53 9.27 23.87
N LEU A 618 -18.35 9.20 23.24
CA LEU A 618 -17.63 7.94 23.09
C LEU A 618 -17.17 7.42 24.47
N PRO A 619 -17.10 6.08 24.67
CA PRO A 619 -16.55 5.52 25.90
C PRO A 619 -15.06 5.85 26.02
N THR A 620 -14.55 5.99 27.24
CA THR A 620 -13.13 6.26 27.53
C THR A 620 -12.52 5.11 28.34
N ARG A 621 -11.29 4.69 28.00
CA ARG A 621 -10.55 3.69 28.79
C ARG A 621 -10.14 4.32 30.12
N GLY A 622 -10.84 4.01 31.22
CA GLY A 622 -10.37 4.37 32.56
C GLY A 622 -11.32 5.08 33.53
N LYS A 623 -12.64 5.07 33.31
CA LYS A 623 -13.57 5.19 34.43
C LYS A 623 -14.16 3.83 34.74
N LYS A 624 -13.70 3.22 35.85
CA LYS A 624 -14.57 2.32 36.60
C LYS A 624 -15.76 3.18 37.04
N ASP A 625 -16.97 2.76 36.69
CA ASP A 625 -18.16 3.19 37.40
C ASP A 625 -18.06 2.84 38.89
#